data_AF-A0A949HS24-F1
#
_entry.id   AF-A0A949HS24-F1
#
_cell.length_a   1.000
_cell.length_b   1.000
_cell.length_c   1.000
_cell.angle_alpha   90.00
_cell.angle_beta   90.00
_cell.angle_gamma   90.00
#
_symmetry.space_group_name_H-M   'P 1'
#
loop_
_entity.id
_entity.type
_entity.pdbx_description
1 polymer ?
#
loop_
_entity_poly.entity_id
_entity_poly.type
_entity_poly.pdbx_seq_one_letter_code
_entity_poly.pdbx_strand_id
1 'polypeptide(L)'
;MKSRILMFTVLVLANSIPVINRGFAQGTVFTYQGRLITTNGPAAGAYDMAFTLYDAAGGGNVVGNALTNSAVTVTNGLFTVPLDFGNVFDGNARWLEIGVRTNGAENFVTLSPRQLLTASPQSIYSQNAGTAGVANTVSGTATIQGQSLDIGASNSVSGAYAAIAGGGSNTVSGDYGVVSGGHGNTVSAGYSGVGGGSDNAAAGNHSTVGGGEGNIAGGDHSTVAGGEGNSAMGDHGAIGGGAFNSVIDYDVIAGGESNVIDSSWSVVAGGLFNHVFEAPGTYWQTISGGVVNRTYARAATIGGGEANFIESNAVEGTIGGGTINAIYLD
;
A
#
# COMPACT_ATOMS: atom_id res chain seq x y z
N MET A 1 16.55 -73.40 -38.04
CA MET A 1 15.11 -73.05 -38.05
C MET A 1 14.57 -73.29 -36.63
N LYS A 2 13.82 -72.32 -36.06
CA LYS A 2 13.19 -72.26 -34.72
C LYS A 2 13.92 -71.45 -33.62
N SER A 3 13.42 -70.21 -33.45
CA SER A 3 13.02 -69.49 -32.23
C SER A 3 13.69 -69.83 -30.89
N ARG A 4 14.25 -68.79 -30.23
CA ARG A 4 14.22 -68.63 -28.76
C ARG A 4 14.08 -67.15 -28.38
N ILE A 5 12.99 -66.86 -27.68
CA ILE A 5 12.68 -65.66 -26.89
C ILE A 5 13.76 -65.44 -25.82
N LEU A 6 14.18 -64.20 -25.55
CA LEU A 6 14.57 -63.80 -24.19
C LEU A 6 14.29 -62.31 -23.95
N MET A 7 13.34 -62.09 -23.04
CA MET A 7 13.04 -60.85 -22.36
C MET A 7 14.22 -60.50 -21.44
N PHE A 8 14.74 -59.26 -21.50
CA PHE A 8 15.74 -58.78 -20.54
C PHE A 8 15.28 -57.49 -19.90
N THR A 9 14.95 -57.62 -18.62
CA THR A 9 14.70 -56.58 -17.63
C THR A 9 15.98 -55.77 -17.42
N VAL A 10 15.91 -54.44 -17.52
CA VAL A 10 17.01 -53.54 -17.18
C VAL A 10 16.86 -53.12 -15.71
N LEU A 11 17.78 -53.58 -14.87
CA LEU A 11 17.95 -53.12 -13.49
C LEU A 11 18.80 -51.84 -13.53
N VAL A 12 18.19 -50.69 -13.25
CA VAL A 12 18.91 -49.41 -13.10
C VAL A 12 19.41 -49.30 -11.66
N LEU A 13 20.72 -49.42 -11.45
CA LEU A 13 21.37 -48.96 -10.22
C LEU A 13 21.70 -47.47 -10.39
N ALA A 14 20.86 -46.61 -9.81
CA ALA A 14 21.12 -45.18 -9.68
C ALA A 14 22.04 -44.95 -8.47
N ASN A 15 23.31 -44.64 -8.70
CA ASN A 15 24.14 -43.98 -7.69
C ASN A 15 23.87 -42.47 -7.78
N SER A 16 23.02 -41.96 -6.89
CA SER A 16 22.78 -40.53 -6.71
C SER A 16 23.90 -39.91 -5.88
N ILE A 17 24.78 -39.13 -6.50
CA ILE A 17 25.58 -38.13 -5.79
C ILE A 17 24.69 -36.88 -5.64
N PRO A 18 24.32 -36.45 -4.43
CA PRO A 18 23.57 -35.21 -4.26
C PRO A 18 24.54 -34.03 -4.42
N VAL A 19 24.51 -33.36 -5.57
CA VAL A 19 25.07 -32.01 -5.68
C VAL A 19 24.05 -31.06 -5.05
N ILE A 20 24.35 -30.59 -3.84
CA ILE A 20 23.62 -29.50 -3.19
C ILE A 20 23.96 -28.23 -3.95
N ASN A 21 23.11 -27.83 -4.91
CA ASN A 21 23.26 -26.53 -5.54
C ASN A 21 22.56 -25.49 -4.67
N ARG A 22 23.35 -24.69 -3.94
CA ARG A 22 22.84 -23.51 -3.23
C ARG A 22 22.38 -22.49 -4.26
N GLY A 23 21.14 -22.02 -4.11
CA GLY A 23 20.53 -21.02 -4.97
C GLY A 23 21.30 -19.71 -4.96
N PHE A 24 22.07 -19.48 -6.01
CA PHE A 24 22.39 -18.15 -6.52
C PHE A 24 21.51 -17.92 -7.75
N ALA A 25 21.08 -16.68 -7.96
CA ALA A 25 20.29 -16.26 -9.12
C ALA A 25 20.87 -16.88 -10.40
N GLN A 26 20.17 -17.87 -10.95
CA GLN A 26 20.65 -18.67 -12.06
C GLN A 26 20.58 -17.81 -13.33
N GLY A 27 21.70 -17.59 -13.99
CA GLY A 27 21.75 -16.92 -15.30
C GLY A 27 20.89 -17.64 -16.35
N THR A 28 20.69 -17.03 -17.52
CA THR A 28 19.87 -17.57 -18.63
C THR A 28 20.47 -18.83 -19.28
N VAL A 29 21.69 -19.21 -18.89
CA VAL A 29 22.36 -20.43 -19.33
C VAL A 29 21.77 -21.69 -18.67
N PHE A 30 21.50 -22.70 -19.49
CA PHE A 30 21.15 -24.04 -19.02
C PHE A 30 22.03 -25.09 -19.70
N THR A 31 22.15 -26.25 -19.06
CA THR A 31 22.88 -27.39 -19.61
C THR A 31 21.93 -28.28 -20.40
N TYR A 32 22.25 -28.51 -21.68
CA TYR A 32 21.54 -29.44 -22.54
C TYR A 32 22.36 -30.73 -22.71
N GLN A 33 21.75 -31.86 -22.41
CA GLN A 33 22.34 -33.19 -22.60
C GLN A 33 21.56 -33.96 -23.64
N GLY A 34 22.26 -34.49 -24.64
CA GLY A 34 21.65 -35.21 -25.75
C GLY A 34 22.41 -36.49 -26.09
N ARG A 35 21.77 -37.34 -26.89
CA ARG A 35 22.38 -38.54 -27.48
C ARG A 35 22.30 -38.50 -29.00
N LEU A 36 23.45 -38.50 -29.65
CA LEU A 36 23.62 -38.58 -31.10
C LEU A 36 23.88 -40.02 -31.54
N ILE A 37 23.08 -40.51 -32.47
CA ILE A 37 23.18 -41.86 -33.04
C ILE A 37 23.37 -41.71 -34.54
N THR A 38 24.33 -42.45 -35.08
CA THR A 38 24.56 -42.57 -36.53
C THR A 38 23.97 -43.88 -37.05
N THR A 39 23.96 -44.07 -38.37
CA THR A 39 23.56 -45.34 -39.00
C THR A 39 24.40 -46.54 -38.57
N ASN A 40 25.62 -46.30 -38.05
CA ASN A 40 26.57 -47.33 -37.63
C ASN A 40 26.65 -47.48 -36.09
N GLY A 41 25.71 -46.88 -35.34
CA GLY A 41 25.68 -46.91 -33.88
C GLY A 41 25.95 -45.54 -33.23
N PRO A 42 26.17 -45.48 -31.91
CA PRO A 42 26.39 -44.23 -31.18
C PRO A 42 27.57 -43.44 -31.77
N ALA A 43 27.38 -42.13 -31.97
CA ALA A 43 28.42 -41.28 -32.53
C ALA A 43 29.61 -41.13 -31.57
N ALA A 44 30.82 -40.96 -32.11
CA ALA A 44 32.02 -40.68 -31.33
C ALA A 44 32.93 -39.71 -32.09
N GLY A 45 33.54 -38.76 -31.37
CA GLY A 45 34.43 -37.74 -31.95
C GLY A 45 33.90 -36.32 -31.76
N ALA A 46 34.51 -35.36 -32.46
CA ALA A 46 34.17 -33.94 -32.36
C ALA A 46 33.14 -33.55 -33.45
N TYR A 47 32.09 -32.85 -33.04
CA TYR A 47 31.01 -32.37 -33.91
C TYR A 47 30.76 -30.89 -33.68
N ASP A 48 30.42 -30.15 -34.73
CA ASP A 48 29.84 -28.83 -34.56
C ASP A 48 28.32 -29.00 -34.43
N MET A 49 27.72 -28.32 -33.46
CA MET A 49 26.28 -28.38 -33.19
C MET A 49 25.69 -26.98 -33.19
N ALA A 50 24.67 -26.77 -34.03
CA ALA A 50 23.88 -25.55 -34.08
C ALA A 50 22.53 -25.78 -33.41
N PHE A 51 22.09 -24.82 -32.61
CA PHE A 51 20.87 -24.87 -31.83
C PHE A 51 20.03 -23.63 -32.12
N THR A 52 18.78 -23.83 -32.54
CA THR A 52 17.84 -22.74 -32.84
C THR A 52 16.52 -23.02 -32.15
N LEU A 53 15.95 -22.02 -31.47
CA LEU A 53 14.63 -22.14 -30.86
C LEU A 53 13.53 -21.68 -31.82
N TYR A 54 12.41 -22.40 -31.77
CA TYR A 54 11.21 -22.09 -32.52
C TYR A 54 9.97 -22.03 -31.60
N ASP A 55 8.95 -21.31 -32.06
CA ASP A 55 7.63 -21.21 -31.43
C ASP A 55 6.67 -22.37 -31.80
N ALA A 56 7.11 -23.32 -32.63
CA ALA A 56 6.32 -24.49 -33.06
C ALA A 56 7.16 -25.74 -33.36
N ALA A 57 6.51 -26.92 -33.29
CA ALA A 57 7.13 -28.23 -33.53
C ALA A 57 7.63 -28.48 -34.96
N GLY A 58 7.02 -27.79 -35.93
CA GLY A 58 7.42 -27.76 -37.35
C GLY A 58 6.91 -26.46 -37.98
N GLY A 59 7.66 -25.89 -38.92
CA GLY A 59 7.43 -24.50 -39.35
C GLY A 59 7.77 -23.50 -38.24
N GLY A 60 6.97 -22.46 -38.07
CA GLY A 60 7.12 -21.48 -36.98
C GLY A 60 8.24 -20.45 -37.17
N ASN A 61 8.28 -19.47 -36.27
CA ASN A 61 9.29 -18.42 -36.26
C ASN A 61 10.46 -18.78 -35.34
N VAL A 62 11.65 -18.31 -35.70
CA VAL A 62 12.83 -18.40 -34.84
C VAL A 62 12.66 -17.45 -33.65
N VAL A 63 12.96 -17.95 -32.45
CA VAL A 63 12.90 -17.19 -31.20
C VAL A 63 14.32 -17.01 -30.65
N GLY A 64 14.82 -15.78 -30.63
CA GLY A 64 16.18 -15.47 -30.18
C GLY A 64 17.26 -15.79 -31.21
N ASN A 65 18.51 -15.81 -30.75
CA ASN A 65 19.67 -16.05 -31.61
C ASN A 65 20.00 -17.54 -31.71
N ALA A 66 20.39 -17.99 -32.89
CA ALA A 66 20.96 -19.34 -33.05
C ALA A 66 22.32 -19.42 -32.35
N LEU A 67 22.56 -20.54 -31.68
CA LEU A 67 23.81 -20.83 -30.98
C LEU A 67 24.58 -21.89 -31.74
N THR A 68 25.89 -21.72 -31.89
CA THR A 68 26.76 -22.74 -32.48
C THR A 68 27.86 -23.08 -31.51
N ASN A 69 27.93 -24.34 -31.10
CA ASN A 69 29.01 -24.91 -30.32
C ASN A 69 29.89 -25.74 -31.25
N SER A 70 31.12 -25.30 -31.47
CA SER A 70 32.07 -26.02 -32.32
C SER A 70 32.86 -27.06 -31.53
N ALA A 71 33.29 -28.12 -32.22
CA ALA A 71 34.11 -29.20 -31.65
C ALA A 71 33.56 -29.81 -30.34
N VAL A 72 32.23 -29.95 -30.22
CA VAL A 72 31.57 -30.65 -29.12
C VAL A 72 32.02 -32.11 -29.12
N THR A 73 32.60 -32.54 -28.00
CA THR A 73 33.03 -33.93 -27.84
C THR A 73 31.82 -34.82 -27.60
N VAL A 74 31.63 -35.80 -28.48
CA VAL A 74 30.60 -36.83 -28.37
C VAL A 74 31.29 -38.16 -28.01
N THR A 75 30.85 -38.79 -26.93
CA THR A 75 31.41 -40.08 -26.46
C THR A 75 30.29 -41.07 -26.25
N ASN A 76 30.35 -42.22 -26.93
CA ASN A 76 29.29 -43.24 -26.92
C ASN A 76 27.90 -42.65 -27.20
N GLY A 77 27.85 -41.71 -28.14
CA GLY A 77 26.67 -40.95 -28.52
C GLY A 77 26.29 -39.82 -27.57
N LEU A 78 26.79 -39.74 -26.34
CA LEU A 78 26.39 -38.70 -25.38
C LEU A 78 27.19 -37.42 -25.57
N PHE A 79 26.51 -36.28 -25.41
CA PHE A 79 27.12 -34.96 -25.37
C PHE A 79 26.42 -34.06 -24.34
N THR A 80 27.13 -33.03 -23.91
CA THR A 80 26.64 -32.02 -22.97
C THR A 80 27.14 -30.66 -23.42
N VAL A 81 26.24 -29.68 -23.55
CA VAL A 81 26.58 -28.31 -23.95
C VAL A 81 25.83 -27.30 -23.07
N PRO A 82 26.47 -26.19 -22.70
CA PRO A 82 25.75 -25.03 -22.16
C PRO A 82 25.07 -24.27 -23.32
N LEU A 83 23.80 -23.92 -23.13
CA LEU A 83 23.01 -23.11 -24.06
C LEU A 83 22.50 -21.87 -23.32
N ASP A 84 22.64 -20.71 -23.95
CA ASP A 84 22.12 -19.43 -23.43
C ASP A 84 21.44 -18.68 -24.57
N PHE A 85 20.11 -18.74 -24.61
CA PHE A 85 19.30 -18.02 -25.58
C PHE A 85 18.85 -16.64 -25.06
N GLY A 86 19.37 -16.21 -23.89
CA GLY A 86 18.89 -15.03 -23.20
C GLY A 86 17.46 -15.19 -22.67
N ASN A 87 16.76 -14.06 -22.52
CA ASN A 87 15.42 -14.01 -21.94
C ASN A 87 14.31 -14.34 -22.96
N VAL A 88 14.30 -15.57 -23.47
CA VAL A 88 13.34 -16.02 -24.52
C VAL A 88 12.29 -17.01 -24.04
N PHE A 89 12.42 -17.48 -22.79
CA PHE A 89 11.51 -18.43 -22.15
C PHE A 89 10.47 -17.65 -21.33
N ASP A 90 9.37 -17.26 -21.99
CA ASP A 90 8.29 -16.41 -21.45
C ASP A 90 7.10 -17.21 -20.88
N GLY A 91 7.24 -18.53 -20.74
CA GLY A 91 6.17 -19.43 -20.31
C GLY A 91 5.45 -20.15 -21.46
N ASN A 92 5.62 -19.71 -22.71
CA ASN A 92 5.14 -20.46 -23.88
C ASN A 92 6.09 -21.61 -24.23
N ALA A 93 5.56 -22.65 -24.89
CA ALA A 93 6.35 -23.78 -25.37
C ALA A 93 7.44 -23.33 -26.37
N ARG A 94 8.61 -23.97 -26.31
CA ARG A 94 9.73 -23.74 -27.24
C ARG A 94 10.18 -25.06 -27.84
N TRP A 95 10.56 -25.05 -29.11
CA TRP A 95 11.06 -26.23 -29.81
C TRP A 95 12.50 -26.01 -30.26
N LEU A 96 13.40 -26.85 -29.75
CA LEU A 96 14.81 -26.84 -30.07
C LEU A 96 15.06 -27.64 -31.35
N GLU A 97 15.51 -26.94 -32.38
CA GLU A 97 16.10 -27.55 -33.57
C GLU A 97 17.61 -27.72 -33.37
N ILE A 98 18.12 -28.88 -33.78
CA ILE A 98 19.54 -29.22 -33.65
C ILE A 98 20.08 -29.55 -35.04
N GLY A 99 21.03 -28.75 -35.51
CA GLY A 99 21.86 -29.05 -36.67
C GLY A 99 23.17 -29.69 -36.22
N VAL A 100 23.59 -30.77 -36.84
CA VAL A 100 24.87 -31.43 -36.53
C VAL A 100 25.72 -31.60 -37.78
N ARG A 101 27.02 -31.40 -37.66
CA ARG A 101 28.01 -31.78 -38.69
C ARG A 101 29.29 -32.32 -38.04
N THR A 102 30.03 -33.15 -38.76
CA THR A 102 31.38 -33.53 -38.33
C THR A 102 32.28 -32.30 -38.34
N ASN A 103 33.20 -32.19 -37.37
CA ASN A 103 34.10 -31.03 -37.24
C ASN A 103 34.82 -30.73 -38.57
N GLY A 104 34.50 -29.58 -39.18
CA GLY A 104 35.07 -29.14 -40.48
C GLY A 104 34.25 -29.46 -41.74
N ALA A 105 33.07 -30.08 -41.64
CA ALA A 105 32.17 -30.24 -42.79
C ALA A 105 31.47 -28.92 -43.15
N GLU A 106 31.11 -28.74 -44.43
CA GLU A 106 30.56 -27.46 -44.89
C GLU A 106 29.11 -27.22 -44.41
N ASN A 107 28.26 -28.25 -44.43
CA ASN A 107 26.82 -28.12 -44.17
C ASN A 107 26.37 -28.85 -42.90
N PHE A 108 25.44 -28.25 -42.17
CA PHE A 108 24.74 -28.88 -41.04
C PHE A 108 23.61 -29.79 -41.53
N VAL A 109 23.46 -30.95 -40.87
CA VAL A 109 22.31 -31.84 -41.03
C VAL A 109 21.33 -31.59 -39.89
N THR A 110 20.12 -31.15 -40.22
CA THR A 110 19.06 -30.91 -39.22
C THR A 110 18.47 -32.23 -38.73
N LEU A 111 18.42 -32.40 -37.41
CA LEU A 111 17.79 -33.55 -36.75
C LEU A 111 16.29 -33.30 -36.58
N SER A 112 15.47 -34.23 -37.09
CA SER A 112 14.01 -34.21 -36.98
C SER A 112 13.52 -35.38 -36.13
N PRO A 113 12.48 -35.20 -35.27
CA PRO A 113 11.73 -33.97 -35.03
C PRO A 113 12.43 -33.00 -34.04
N ARG A 114 12.02 -31.72 -34.04
CA ARG A 114 12.44 -30.74 -33.03
C ARG A 114 12.03 -31.16 -31.64
N GLN A 115 12.86 -30.87 -30.65
CA GLN A 115 12.62 -31.28 -29.27
C GLN A 115 11.88 -30.19 -28.50
N LEU A 116 10.77 -30.54 -27.86
CA LEU A 116 10.06 -29.62 -26.97
C LEU A 116 10.92 -29.31 -25.75
N LEU A 117 11.25 -28.05 -25.55
CA LEU A 117 11.75 -27.49 -24.31
C LEU A 117 10.56 -26.88 -23.58
N THR A 118 10.03 -27.61 -22.61
CA THR A 118 9.22 -27.00 -21.56
C THR A 118 10.15 -26.34 -20.56
N ALA A 119 9.78 -25.16 -20.05
CA ALA A 119 10.46 -24.61 -18.90
C ALA A 119 10.42 -25.66 -17.78
N SER A 120 11.57 -26.22 -17.41
CA SER A 120 11.71 -27.03 -16.20
C SER A 120 11.28 -26.17 -15.01
N PRO A 121 10.61 -26.72 -13.98
CA PRO A 121 9.81 -25.98 -13.00
C PRO A 121 10.66 -25.24 -11.95
N GLN A 122 11.53 -24.33 -12.39
CA GLN A 122 12.24 -23.33 -11.59
C GLN A 122 12.26 -22.01 -12.38
N SER A 123 11.14 -21.30 -12.26
CA SER A 123 11.10 -19.89 -11.88
C SER A 123 11.80 -18.82 -12.74
N ILE A 124 11.43 -18.68 -14.01
CA ILE A 124 11.49 -17.34 -14.64
C ILE A 124 10.38 -16.43 -14.08
N TYR A 125 9.26 -17.01 -13.63
CA TYR A 125 8.21 -16.27 -12.92
C TYR A 125 8.59 -15.79 -11.51
N SER A 126 9.75 -16.17 -10.96
CA SER A 126 10.23 -15.63 -9.66
C SER A 126 11.15 -14.42 -9.79
N GLN A 127 11.73 -14.12 -10.96
CA GLN A 127 12.56 -12.91 -11.09
C GLN A 127 11.73 -11.62 -11.03
N ASN A 128 10.45 -11.67 -11.41
CA ASN A 128 9.54 -10.52 -11.32
C ASN A 128 8.65 -10.51 -10.06
N ALA A 129 8.65 -11.57 -9.24
CA ALA A 129 7.83 -11.64 -8.02
C ALA A 129 8.64 -11.58 -6.71
N GLY A 130 9.94 -11.87 -6.75
CA GLY A 130 10.80 -11.96 -5.55
C GLY A 130 11.18 -10.63 -4.91
N THR A 131 11.03 -9.51 -5.62
CA THR A 131 11.23 -8.16 -5.07
C THR A 131 10.49 -7.13 -5.92
N ALA A 132 9.22 -6.86 -5.61
CA ALA A 132 8.72 -5.49 -5.78
C ALA A 132 9.41 -4.66 -4.68
N GLY A 133 10.67 -4.31 -4.89
CA GLY A 133 11.51 -3.64 -3.88
C GLY A 133 10.95 -2.29 -3.44
N VAL A 134 10.15 -1.64 -4.31
CA VAL A 134 9.27 -0.49 -4.04
C VAL A 134 8.13 -0.55 -5.06
N ALA A 135 6.86 -0.59 -4.64
CA ALA A 135 5.72 -0.35 -5.51
C ALA A 135 5.36 1.14 -5.43
N ASN A 136 5.92 1.96 -6.33
CA ASN A 136 5.72 3.41 -6.30
C ASN A 136 4.28 3.82 -6.66
N THR A 137 3.51 2.90 -7.25
CA THR A 137 2.09 3.05 -7.56
C THR A 137 1.46 1.66 -7.55
N VAL A 138 0.61 1.38 -6.56
CA VAL A 138 -0.27 0.21 -6.59
C VAL A 138 -1.60 0.71 -7.14
N SER A 139 -2.07 0.13 -8.24
CA SER A 139 -3.44 0.39 -8.70
C SER A 139 -4.39 -0.03 -7.58
N GLY A 140 -5.32 0.85 -7.15
CA GLY A 140 -6.21 0.63 -6.00
C GLY A 140 -7.12 -0.60 -6.09
N THR A 141 -7.01 -1.40 -7.16
CA THR A 141 -7.73 -2.65 -7.41
C THR A 141 -6.79 -3.83 -7.74
N ALA A 142 -5.59 -3.86 -7.17
CA ALA A 142 -4.67 -4.99 -7.34
C ALA A 142 -5.25 -6.26 -6.69
N THR A 143 -5.42 -7.33 -7.46
CA THR A 143 -5.85 -8.63 -6.89
C THR A 143 -4.61 -9.44 -6.49
N ILE A 144 -4.44 -9.71 -5.19
CA ILE A 144 -3.38 -10.58 -4.67
C ILE A 144 -4.01 -11.90 -4.23
N GLN A 145 -3.62 -13.01 -4.87
CA GLN A 145 -4.16 -14.36 -4.61
C GLN A 145 -5.69 -14.47 -4.68
N GLY A 146 -6.33 -13.72 -5.59
CA GLY A 146 -7.80 -13.72 -5.72
C GLY A 146 -8.53 -12.81 -4.73
N GLN A 147 -7.80 -12.13 -3.84
CA GLN A 147 -8.34 -11.12 -2.93
C GLN A 147 -8.07 -9.71 -3.46
N SER A 148 -9.08 -8.84 -3.47
CA SER A 148 -8.90 -7.42 -3.79
C SER A 148 -8.06 -6.75 -2.69
N LEU A 149 -6.90 -6.20 -3.05
CA LEU A 149 -6.16 -5.26 -2.22
C LEU A 149 -6.68 -3.86 -2.53
N ASP A 150 -7.72 -3.46 -1.79
CA ASP A 150 -8.33 -2.14 -1.91
C ASP A 150 -7.70 -1.19 -0.88
N ILE A 151 -6.59 -0.55 -1.27
CA ILE A 151 -5.98 0.56 -0.51
C ILE A 151 -6.66 1.90 -0.83
N GLY A 152 -7.74 1.85 -1.62
CA GLY A 152 -8.54 2.96 -2.09
C GLY A 152 -7.87 3.87 -3.14
N ALA A 153 -8.60 4.90 -3.59
CA ALA A 153 -8.26 5.69 -4.77
C ALA A 153 -7.91 7.15 -4.43
N SER A 154 -6.96 7.74 -5.16
CA SER A 154 -6.63 9.18 -5.07
C SER A 154 -6.11 9.68 -3.71
N ASN A 155 -5.54 8.79 -2.89
CA ASN A 155 -4.84 9.21 -1.66
C ASN A 155 -3.47 9.85 -1.99
N SER A 156 -3.08 10.89 -1.24
CA SER A 156 -1.82 11.62 -1.40
C SER A 156 -1.05 11.69 -0.09
N VAL A 157 0.20 11.22 -0.07
CA VAL A 157 1.09 11.31 1.09
C VAL A 157 2.39 12.00 0.67
N SER A 158 2.70 13.14 1.30
CA SER A 158 3.94 13.89 1.03
C SER A 158 4.77 14.19 2.28
N GLY A 159 4.20 14.04 3.49
CA GLY A 159 4.94 14.19 4.76
C GLY A 159 5.91 13.03 5.01
N ALA A 160 7.03 13.31 5.68
CA ALA A 160 7.97 12.27 6.09
C ALA A 160 7.34 11.35 7.14
N TYR A 161 7.49 10.04 7.00
CA TYR A 161 6.91 9.02 7.91
C TYR A 161 5.38 9.07 8.05
N ALA A 162 4.69 9.77 7.15
CA ALA A 162 3.25 9.86 7.12
C ALA A 162 2.60 8.57 6.58
N ALA A 163 1.34 8.34 6.95
CA ALA A 163 0.61 7.15 6.53
C ALA A 163 -0.88 7.42 6.25
N ILE A 164 -1.41 6.73 5.23
CA ILE A 164 -2.84 6.57 4.98
C ILE A 164 -3.11 5.07 4.92
N ALA A 165 -3.97 4.55 5.79
CA ALA A 165 -4.23 3.10 5.83
C ALA A 165 -5.20 2.61 4.75
N GLY A 166 -6.00 3.49 4.15
CA GLY A 166 -6.90 3.18 3.03
C GLY A 166 -7.88 4.32 2.72
N GLY A 167 -8.97 4.02 2.01
CA GLY A 167 -10.04 4.99 1.70
C GLY A 167 -9.77 5.83 0.45
N GLY A 168 -10.56 6.87 0.20
CA GLY A 168 -10.50 7.64 -1.05
C GLY A 168 -10.22 9.13 -0.86
N SER A 169 -9.37 9.72 -1.69
CA SER A 169 -9.12 11.17 -1.71
C SER A 169 -8.59 11.76 -0.39
N ASN A 170 -7.91 10.96 0.44
CA ASN A 170 -7.29 11.47 1.66
C ASN A 170 -5.92 12.10 1.37
N THR A 171 -5.55 13.15 2.10
CA THR A 171 -4.27 13.85 1.94
C THR A 171 -3.54 13.96 3.27
N VAL A 172 -2.26 13.56 3.30
CA VAL A 172 -1.37 13.77 4.44
C VAL A 172 -0.09 14.45 3.99
N SER A 173 0.06 15.73 4.34
CA SER A 173 1.27 16.51 4.05
C SER A 173 2.14 16.80 5.28
N GLY A 174 1.60 16.63 6.49
CA GLY A 174 2.36 16.79 7.73
C GLY A 174 3.28 15.61 8.03
N ASP A 175 4.49 15.88 8.51
CA ASP A 175 5.42 14.84 8.96
C ASP A 175 4.82 14.02 10.11
N TYR A 176 4.97 12.70 10.07
CA TYR A 176 4.35 11.75 11.01
C TYR A 176 2.81 11.82 11.07
N GLY A 177 2.17 12.47 10.10
CA GLY A 177 0.72 12.57 10.01
C GLY A 177 0.07 11.23 9.67
N VAL A 178 -1.14 10.98 10.19
CA VAL A 178 -1.86 9.72 9.95
C VAL A 178 -3.33 9.94 9.61
N VAL A 179 -3.80 9.27 8.55
CA VAL A 179 -5.23 9.06 8.29
C VAL A 179 -5.50 7.55 8.30
N SER A 180 -6.39 7.10 9.19
CA SER A 180 -6.70 5.66 9.29
C SER A 180 -7.64 5.15 8.18
N GLY A 181 -8.29 6.03 7.42
CA GLY A 181 -9.16 5.70 6.31
C GLY A 181 -10.19 6.79 6.03
N GLY A 182 -11.26 6.45 5.31
CA GLY A 182 -12.38 7.36 5.03
C GLY A 182 -12.27 8.07 3.68
N HIS A 183 -12.99 9.19 3.54
CA HIS A 183 -13.04 9.96 2.30
C HIS A 183 -12.66 11.43 2.53
N GLY A 184 -11.81 12.02 1.69
CA GLY A 184 -11.60 13.47 1.70
C GLY A 184 -10.91 14.03 2.96
N ASN A 185 -10.33 13.20 3.83
CA ASN A 185 -9.70 13.68 5.06
C ASN A 185 -8.32 14.31 4.77
N THR A 186 -7.97 15.36 5.49
CA THR A 186 -6.72 16.11 5.33
C THR A 186 -5.95 16.22 6.64
N VAL A 187 -4.65 15.91 6.61
CA VAL A 187 -3.72 16.09 7.72
C VAL A 187 -2.56 16.95 7.22
N SER A 188 -2.53 18.23 7.60
CA SER A 188 -1.56 19.19 7.04
C SER A 188 -0.37 19.49 7.96
N ALA A 189 -0.49 19.26 9.27
CA ALA A 189 0.54 19.59 10.26
C ALA A 189 1.22 18.34 10.86
N GLY A 190 2.38 18.55 11.49
CA GLY A 190 3.20 17.46 12.01
C GLY A 190 2.55 16.75 13.20
N TYR A 191 2.78 15.44 13.33
CA TYR A 191 2.29 14.60 14.43
C TYR A 191 0.77 14.62 14.65
N SER A 192 0.01 15.05 13.65
CA SER A 192 -1.44 15.17 13.73
C SER A 192 -2.13 13.96 13.09
N GLY A 193 -3.43 13.77 13.36
CA GLY A 193 -4.11 12.60 12.82
C GLY A 193 -5.62 12.70 12.73
N VAL A 194 -6.16 11.95 11.77
CA VAL A 194 -7.59 11.74 11.57
C VAL A 194 -7.90 10.24 11.68
N GLY A 195 -8.78 9.87 12.60
CA GLY A 195 -9.20 8.48 12.82
C GLY A 195 -10.06 7.89 11.71
N GLY A 196 -10.69 8.71 10.87
CA GLY A 196 -11.49 8.29 9.71
C GLY A 196 -12.61 9.28 9.40
N GLY A 197 -13.67 8.82 8.73
CA GLY A 197 -14.83 9.66 8.41
C GLY A 197 -14.74 10.36 7.05
N SER A 198 -15.51 11.44 6.87
CA SER A 198 -15.53 12.25 5.64
C SER A 198 -15.10 13.68 5.90
N ASP A 199 -14.23 14.21 5.04
CA ASP A 199 -13.92 15.64 4.95
C ASP A 199 -13.43 16.28 6.28
N ASN A 200 -12.75 15.51 7.12
CA ASN A 200 -12.15 16.04 8.34
C ASN A 200 -10.76 16.61 8.10
N ALA A 201 -10.35 17.60 8.89
CA ALA A 201 -9.05 18.24 8.80
C ALA A 201 -8.33 18.33 10.15
N ALA A 202 -7.12 17.78 10.23
CA ALA A 202 -6.18 17.99 11.34
C ALA A 202 -5.05 18.91 10.83
N ALA A 203 -5.11 20.18 11.21
CA ALA A 203 -4.30 21.25 10.63
C ALA A 203 -3.33 21.96 11.59
N GLY A 204 -3.44 21.73 12.91
CA GLY A 204 -2.45 22.16 13.90
C GLY A 204 -1.46 21.04 14.27
N ASN A 205 -0.26 21.38 14.74
CA ASN A 205 0.71 20.37 15.18
C ASN A 205 0.18 19.58 16.37
N HIS A 206 0.35 18.26 16.38
CA HIS A 206 -0.23 17.37 17.40
C HIS A 206 -1.77 17.42 17.50
N SER A 207 -2.45 18.01 16.50
CA SER A 207 -3.92 18.04 16.50
C SER A 207 -4.52 16.67 16.21
N THR A 208 -5.71 16.41 16.74
CA THR A 208 -6.39 15.13 16.56
C THR A 208 -7.86 15.34 16.18
N VAL A 209 -8.30 14.67 15.12
CA VAL A 209 -9.72 14.45 14.85
C VAL A 209 -10.02 12.96 14.96
N GLY A 210 -10.89 12.56 15.89
CA GLY A 210 -11.23 11.14 16.08
C GLY A 210 -12.00 10.53 14.90
N GLY A 211 -12.79 11.34 14.19
CA GLY A 211 -13.52 10.96 12.98
C GLY A 211 -14.74 11.85 12.75
N GLY A 212 -15.77 11.35 12.06
CA GLY A 212 -17.02 12.09 11.80
C GLY A 212 -17.06 12.74 10.42
N GLU A 213 -17.82 13.83 10.29
CA GLU A 213 -17.97 14.58 9.04
C GLU A 213 -17.56 16.04 9.22
N GLY A 214 -16.69 16.57 8.36
CA GLY A 214 -16.45 18.00 8.29
C GLY A 214 -15.83 18.65 9.53
N ASN A 215 -15.18 17.87 10.41
CA ASN A 215 -14.57 18.41 11.63
C ASN A 215 -13.16 18.97 11.36
N ILE A 216 -12.79 20.04 12.06
CA ILE A 216 -11.50 20.70 11.92
C ILE A 216 -10.83 20.87 13.29
N ALA A 217 -9.66 20.27 13.47
CA ALA A 217 -8.74 20.55 14.57
C ALA A 217 -7.57 21.39 14.03
N GLY A 218 -7.68 22.72 14.11
CA GLY A 218 -6.77 23.66 13.44
C GLY A 218 -5.69 24.28 14.31
N GLY A 219 -5.88 24.35 15.63
CA GLY A 219 -4.86 24.87 16.56
C GLY A 219 -3.85 23.80 16.97
N ASP A 220 -2.68 24.21 17.46
CA ASP A 220 -1.67 23.28 17.96
C ASP A 220 -2.20 22.56 19.21
N HIS A 221 -2.04 21.24 19.29
CA HIS A 221 -2.57 20.37 20.35
C HIS A 221 -4.11 20.38 20.47
N SER A 222 -4.83 20.92 19.49
CA SER A 222 -6.29 20.90 19.48
C SER A 222 -6.84 19.49 19.28
N THR A 223 -8.03 19.23 19.82
CA THR A 223 -8.69 17.92 19.69
C THR A 223 -10.16 18.09 19.35
N VAL A 224 -10.62 17.36 18.34
CA VAL A 224 -12.04 17.11 18.08
C VAL A 224 -12.28 15.60 18.13
N ALA A 225 -13.00 15.11 19.13
CA ALA A 225 -13.19 13.66 19.28
C ALA A 225 -14.05 13.04 18.15
N GLY A 226 -14.92 13.83 17.53
CA GLY A 226 -15.70 13.45 16.35
C GLY A 226 -16.93 14.33 16.17
N GLY A 227 -17.96 13.82 15.48
CA GLY A 227 -19.23 14.54 15.26
C GLY A 227 -19.36 15.14 13.87
N GLU A 228 -20.11 16.23 13.73
CA GLU A 228 -20.37 16.91 12.46
C GLU A 228 -19.97 18.39 12.53
N GLY A 229 -19.12 18.87 11.64
CA GLY A 229 -18.89 20.30 11.46
C GLY A 229 -18.29 21.03 12.68
N ASN A 230 -17.60 20.35 13.58
CA ASN A 230 -16.97 20.99 14.75
C ASN A 230 -15.63 21.63 14.39
N SER A 231 -15.29 22.76 15.01
CA SER A 231 -14.09 23.55 14.70
C SER A 231 -13.31 23.95 15.96
N ALA A 232 -12.13 23.36 16.15
CA ALA A 232 -11.19 23.74 17.21
C ALA A 232 -9.99 24.49 16.60
N MET A 233 -10.13 25.81 16.42
CA MET A 233 -9.11 26.66 15.78
C MET A 233 -8.02 27.13 16.74
N GLY A 234 -8.29 27.07 18.04
CA GLY A 234 -7.36 27.47 19.08
C GLY A 234 -6.35 26.43 19.49
N ASP A 235 -5.20 26.90 19.93
CA ASP A 235 -4.20 26.05 20.57
C ASP A 235 -4.81 25.42 21.84
N HIS A 236 -4.63 24.12 22.01
CA HIS A 236 -5.16 23.33 23.14
C HIS A 236 -6.69 23.30 23.26
N GLY A 237 -7.43 23.81 22.26
CA GLY A 237 -8.89 23.75 22.24
C GLY A 237 -9.41 22.32 22.11
N ALA A 238 -10.47 21.98 22.85
CA ALA A 238 -11.03 20.63 22.85
C ALA A 238 -12.54 20.62 22.61
N ILE A 239 -12.97 19.82 21.64
CA ILE A 239 -14.38 19.51 21.38
C ILE A 239 -14.61 18.01 21.56
N GLY A 240 -15.44 17.64 22.54
CA GLY A 240 -15.76 16.25 22.85
C GLY A 240 -16.69 15.57 21.84
N GLY A 241 -17.34 16.33 20.96
CA GLY A 241 -18.18 15.83 19.87
C GLY A 241 -19.39 16.72 19.62
N GLY A 242 -20.47 16.12 19.08
CA GLY A 242 -21.70 16.86 18.75
C GLY A 242 -21.65 17.49 17.36
N ALA A 243 -22.39 18.58 17.15
CA ALA A 243 -22.50 19.22 15.85
C ALA A 243 -22.25 20.74 15.90
N PHE A 244 -21.50 21.27 14.94
CA PHE A 244 -21.31 22.71 14.73
C PHE A 244 -20.78 23.48 15.95
N ASN A 245 -20.00 22.84 16.83
CA ASN A 245 -19.38 23.53 17.96
C ASN A 245 -18.08 24.21 17.54
N SER A 246 -17.73 25.33 18.15
CA SER A 246 -16.53 26.11 17.82
C SER A 246 -15.78 26.59 19.06
N VAL A 247 -14.46 26.38 19.10
CA VAL A 247 -13.53 26.91 20.12
C VAL A 247 -12.31 27.56 19.46
N ILE A 248 -11.73 28.57 20.12
CA ILE A 248 -10.68 29.40 19.52
C ILE A 248 -9.39 29.53 20.34
N ASP A 249 -9.34 29.00 21.57
CA ASP A 249 -8.11 28.88 22.36
C ASP A 249 -8.19 27.65 23.31
N TYR A 250 -7.55 27.69 24.49
CA TYR A 250 -7.62 26.76 25.65
C TYR A 250 -9.02 26.43 26.19
N ASP A 251 -10.04 26.48 25.34
CA ASP A 251 -11.44 26.28 25.67
C ASP A 251 -11.87 24.82 25.51
N VAL A 252 -12.96 24.49 26.19
CA VAL A 252 -13.55 23.16 26.13
C VAL A 252 -15.03 23.24 25.84
N ILE A 253 -15.46 22.57 24.76
CA ILE A 253 -16.85 22.20 24.55
C ILE A 253 -16.97 20.69 24.67
N ALA A 254 -17.63 20.19 25.73
CA ALA A 254 -17.72 18.74 25.92
C ALA A 254 -18.65 18.06 24.89
N GLY A 255 -19.59 18.79 24.29
CA GLY A 255 -20.44 18.33 23.20
C GLY A 255 -21.64 19.25 22.97
N GLY A 256 -22.72 18.70 22.40
CA GLY A 256 -23.94 19.46 22.09
C GLY A 256 -23.97 19.99 20.67
N GLU A 257 -24.80 21.00 20.42
CA GLU A 257 -25.01 21.55 19.08
C GLU A 257 -24.86 23.07 19.06
N SER A 258 -24.12 23.59 18.08
CA SER A 258 -23.98 25.02 17.82
C SER A 258 -23.51 25.85 19.02
N ASN A 259 -22.68 25.27 19.90
CA ASN A 259 -22.08 26.02 20.99
C ASN A 259 -20.79 26.70 20.50
N VAL A 260 -20.58 27.95 20.92
CA VAL A 260 -19.43 28.75 20.49
C VAL A 260 -18.72 29.35 21.69
N ILE A 261 -17.40 29.24 21.71
CA ILE A 261 -16.53 29.96 22.64
C ILE A 261 -15.57 30.81 21.82
N ASP A 262 -15.74 32.13 21.90
CA ASP A 262 -14.87 33.13 21.28
C ASP A 262 -13.93 33.78 22.31
N SER A 263 -13.81 33.22 23.53
CA SER A 263 -12.92 33.72 24.59
C SER A 263 -11.71 32.78 24.75
N SER A 264 -10.94 32.94 25.83
CA SER A 264 -9.87 32.01 26.21
C SER A 264 -10.18 31.37 27.56
N TRP A 265 -9.69 30.14 27.75
CA TRP A 265 -9.80 29.39 29.00
C TRP A 265 -11.24 29.19 29.48
N SER A 266 -12.18 29.08 28.56
CA SER A 266 -13.61 29.02 28.88
C SER A 266 -14.21 27.64 28.60
N VAL A 267 -15.34 27.34 29.22
CA VAL A 267 -15.96 26.01 29.16
C VAL A 267 -17.44 26.09 28.85
N VAL A 268 -17.88 25.28 27.88
CA VAL A 268 -19.29 24.92 27.70
C VAL A 268 -19.43 23.41 27.84
N ALA A 269 -20.08 22.93 28.89
CA ALA A 269 -20.21 21.49 29.11
C ALA A 269 -21.21 20.81 28.14
N GLY A 270 -22.03 21.59 27.43
CA GLY A 270 -22.86 21.10 26.33
C GLY A 270 -24.09 21.96 26.09
N GLY A 271 -25.14 21.36 25.52
CA GLY A 271 -26.41 22.05 25.24
C GLY A 271 -26.53 22.53 23.80
N LEU A 272 -27.41 23.49 23.57
CA LEU A 272 -27.76 24.00 22.24
C LEU A 272 -27.60 25.52 22.18
N PHE A 273 -26.85 26.03 21.20
CA PHE A 273 -26.71 27.48 20.94
C PHE A 273 -26.19 28.30 22.13
N ASN A 274 -25.39 27.72 23.01
CA ASN A 274 -24.74 28.51 24.06
C ASN A 274 -23.52 29.25 23.51
N HIS A 275 -23.28 30.46 23.99
CA HIS A 275 -22.22 31.32 23.46
C HIS A 275 -21.46 32.03 24.57
N VAL A 276 -20.15 31.79 24.63
CA VAL A 276 -19.20 32.55 25.44
C VAL A 276 -18.48 33.54 24.53
N PHE A 277 -18.61 34.83 24.81
CA PHE A 277 -18.09 35.90 23.95
C PHE A 277 -16.74 36.43 24.41
N GLU A 278 -15.91 36.83 23.43
CA GLU A 278 -14.75 37.69 23.65
C GLU A 278 -15.17 39.12 24.01
N ALA A 279 -14.48 39.69 24.98
CA ALA A 279 -14.36 41.13 25.18
C ALA A 279 -12.98 41.42 25.79
N PRO A 280 -12.49 42.66 25.75
CA PRO A 280 -11.19 43.00 26.32
C PRO A 280 -11.07 42.57 27.80
N GLY A 281 -10.20 41.59 28.06
CA GLY A 281 -9.96 41.07 29.41
C GLY A 281 -10.96 40.02 29.90
N THR A 282 -11.77 39.43 29.02
CA THR A 282 -12.72 38.37 29.39
C THR A 282 -12.12 36.99 29.09
N TYR A 283 -12.08 36.16 30.13
CA TYR A 283 -11.56 34.79 30.14
C TYR A 283 -12.18 34.05 31.34
N TRP A 284 -12.00 32.72 31.41
CA TRP A 284 -12.51 31.86 32.50
C TRP A 284 -14.03 31.81 32.63
N GLN A 285 -14.74 31.90 31.50
CA GLN A 285 -16.21 31.90 31.48
C GLN A 285 -16.72 30.46 31.46
N THR A 286 -17.85 30.20 32.13
CA THR A 286 -18.44 28.86 32.19
C THR A 286 -19.94 28.87 31.88
N ILE A 287 -20.36 28.02 30.95
CA ILE A 287 -21.75 27.62 30.77
C ILE A 287 -21.85 26.11 30.98
N SER A 288 -22.54 25.67 32.04
CA SER A 288 -22.67 24.24 32.33
C SER A 288 -23.64 23.50 31.40
N GLY A 289 -24.42 24.23 30.59
CA GLY A 289 -25.29 23.65 29.56
C GLY A 289 -26.53 24.50 29.30
N GLY A 290 -27.58 23.86 28.79
CA GLY A 290 -28.86 24.51 28.51
C GLY A 290 -28.98 25.01 27.07
N VAL A 291 -29.87 25.98 26.86
CA VAL A 291 -30.24 26.47 25.54
C VAL A 291 -30.06 27.99 25.47
N VAL A 292 -29.29 28.48 24.50
CA VAL A 292 -29.20 29.92 24.18
C VAL A 292 -28.68 30.77 25.35
N ASN A 293 -27.87 30.20 26.24
CA ASN A 293 -27.23 30.97 27.30
C ASN A 293 -26.02 31.74 26.75
N ARG A 294 -25.84 32.98 27.23
CA ARG A 294 -24.80 33.89 26.73
C ARG A 294 -24.06 34.58 27.87
N THR A 295 -22.74 34.63 27.77
CA THR A 295 -21.91 35.36 28.73
C THR A 295 -20.80 36.14 28.04
N TYR A 296 -20.56 37.36 28.54
CA TYR A 296 -19.57 38.30 28.03
C TYR A 296 -18.58 38.74 29.11
N ALA A 297 -18.73 38.27 30.36
CA ALA A 297 -18.00 38.80 31.50
C ALA A 297 -16.87 37.88 31.94
N ARG A 298 -15.73 38.46 32.34
CA ARG A 298 -14.63 37.71 32.96
C ARG A 298 -15.11 36.89 34.16
N ALA A 299 -14.71 35.62 34.21
CA ALA A 299 -15.04 34.68 35.29
C ALA A 299 -16.55 34.49 35.56
N ALA A 300 -17.42 34.80 34.58
CA ALA A 300 -18.85 34.64 34.74
C ALA A 300 -19.29 33.17 34.60
N THR A 301 -20.36 32.81 35.30
CA THR A 301 -20.89 31.45 35.32
C THR A 301 -22.40 31.41 35.09
N ILE A 302 -22.83 30.59 34.13
CA ILE A 302 -24.23 30.19 33.95
C ILE A 302 -24.33 28.68 34.23
N GLY A 303 -25.06 28.32 35.29
CA GLY A 303 -25.26 26.91 35.69
C GLY A 303 -26.16 26.12 34.73
N GLY A 304 -26.91 26.79 33.86
CA GLY A 304 -27.74 26.17 32.80
C GLY A 304 -29.02 26.95 32.56
N GLY A 305 -30.05 26.26 32.05
CA GLY A 305 -31.36 26.86 31.77
C GLY A 305 -31.48 27.38 30.34
N GLU A 306 -32.40 28.31 30.12
CA GLU A 306 -32.74 28.84 28.79
C GLU A 306 -32.59 30.36 28.72
N ALA A 307 -31.91 30.86 27.69
CA ALA A 307 -31.82 32.27 27.38
C ALA A 307 -31.32 33.16 28.53
N ASN A 308 -30.42 32.66 29.38
CA ASN A 308 -29.78 33.47 30.41
C ASN A 308 -28.64 34.29 29.85
N PHE A 309 -28.44 35.51 30.36
CA PHE A 309 -27.51 36.49 29.83
C PHE A 309 -26.68 37.16 30.94
N ILE A 310 -25.35 37.21 30.79
CA ILE A 310 -24.46 37.98 31.66
C ILE A 310 -23.67 38.94 30.78
N GLU A 311 -23.84 40.24 30.98
CA GLU A 311 -23.14 41.26 30.19
C GLU A 311 -21.66 41.39 30.52
N SER A 312 -20.91 42.16 29.72
CA SER A 312 -19.45 42.26 29.80
C SER A 312 -18.89 42.83 31.10
N ASN A 313 -19.62 43.75 31.73
CA ASN A 313 -19.15 44.44 32.94
C ASN A 313 -19.43 43.63 34.21
N ALA A 314 -20.29 42.62 34.13
CA ALA A 314 -20.70 41.76 35.25
C ALA A 314 -19.64 40.71 35.61
N VAL A 315 -18.42 41.17 35.90
CA VAL A 315 -17.29 40.35 36.36
C VAL A 315 -17.73 39.43 37.51
N GLU A 316 -17.41 38.14 37.40
CA GLU A 316 -17.80 37.10 38.38
C GLU A 316 -19.33 36.94 38.56
N GLY A 317 -20.12 37.49 37.62
CA GLY A 317 -21.56 37.34 37.57
C GLY A 317 -21.96 35.88 37.51
N THR A 318 -22.96 35.50 38.30
CA THR A 318 -23.41 34.11 38.39
C THR A 318 -24.92 34.01 38.25
N ILE A 319 -25.38 33.23 37.27
CA ILE A 319 -26.78 32.79 37.14
C ILE A 319 -26.80 31.29 37.40
N GLY A 320 -27.45 30.85 38.49
CA GLY A 320 -27.55 29.43 38.82
C GLY A 320 -28.34 28.61 37.80
N GLY A 321 -29.31 29.23 37.13
CA GLY A 321 -30.14 28.64 36.08
C GLY A 321 -31.47 29.38 35.92
N GLY A 322 -32.44 28.74 35.25
CA GLY A 322 -33.78 29.30 35.00
C GLY A 322 -33.94 29.79 33.55
N THR A 323 -34.93 30.63 33.31
CA THR A 323 -35.30 31.09 31.96
C THR A 323 -35.33 32.62 31.90
N ILE A 324 -34.61 33.20 30.94
CA ILE A 324 -34.57 34.65 30.66
C ILE A 324 -34.13 35.45 31.90
N ASN A 325 -33.12 34.95 32.63
CA ASN A 325 -32.46 35.77 33.64
C ASN A 325 -31.37 36.60 32.99
N ALA A 326 -31.16 37.82 33.48
CA ALA A 326 -30.10 38.68 33.00
C ALA A 326 -29.42 39.42 34.15
N ILE A 327 -28.10 39.52 34.09
CA ILE A 327 -27.30 40.39 34.96
C ILE A 327 -26.80 41.55 34.10
N TYR A 328 -27.17 42.76 34.52
CA TYR A 328 -26.67 44.04 34.01
C TYR A 328 -26.06 44.82 35.18
N LEU A 329 -24.94 45.49 34.96
CA LEU A 329 -24.29 46.45 35.85
C LEU A 329 -24.24 47.80 35.14
N ASP A 330 -24.79 48.80 35.83
CA ASP A 330 -24.80 50.19 35.39
C ASP A 330 -23.38 50.82 35.40
#